data_AF-A0A959QFP6-F1
#
_entry.id   AF-A0A959QFP6-F1
#
_cell.length_a   1.000
_cell.length_b   1.000
_cell.length_c   1.000
_cell.angle_alpha   90.00
_cell.angle_beta   90.00
_cell.angle_gamma   90.00
#
_symmetry.space_group_name_H-M   'P 1'
#
loop_
_entity.id
_entity.type
_entity.pdbx_description
1 polymer ?
#
loop_
_entity_poly.entity_id
_entity_poly.type
_entity_poly.pdbx_seq_one_letter_code
_entity_poly.pdbx_strand_id
1 'polypeptide(L)'
;MEQSGVVNIMGTLAFRDSSLTVTIDDQLVNVGYFSYLRISADVFVPSDRTVLLSDGIKMGQILYLECTGGAWQLFDNQTLNHVNTSGTRNFAEGDTIQLIWNGTTWLENHFSDN
;
A
#
# COMPACT_ATOMS: atom_id res chain seq x y z
N MET A 1 0.13 11.99 -35.21
CA MET A 1 1.41 12.19 -34.52
C MET A 1 1.34 11.33 -33.27
N GLU A 2 1.82 10.09 -33.35
CA GLU A 2 1.81 9.22 -32.17
C GLU A 2 2.95 9.66 -31.26
N GLN A 3 2.58 10.17 -30.08
CA GLN A 3 3.56 10.54 -29.08
C GLN A 3 4.13 9.24 -28.48
N SER A 4 5.31 8.84 -28.96
CA SER A 4 6.08 7.77 -28.33
C SER A 4 6.62 8.29 -26.99
N GLY A 5 5.89 7.98 -25.92
CA GLY A 5 6.32 8.22 -24.55
C GLY A 5 7.05 6.99 -24.03
N VAL A 6 8.35 7.11 -23.74
CA VAL A 6 9.09 6.06 -23.05
C VAL A 6 8.67 6.06 -21.57
N VAL A 7 7.85 5.08 -21.17
CA VAL A 7 7.49 4.87 -19.76
C VAL A 7 8.59 4.06 -19.08
N ASN A 8 9.63 4.74 -18.61
CA ASN A 8 10.62 4.12 -17.73
C ASN A 8 10.05 4.02 -16.31
N ILE A 9 9.30 2.98 -16.00
CA ILE A 9 9.14 2.57 -14.60
C ILE A 9 10.54 2.11 -14.19
N MET A 10 11.12 2.66 -13.13
CA MET A 10 12.36 2.11 -12.54
C MET A 10 11.99 0.75 -11.93
N GLY A 11 11.62 -0.20 -12.79
CA GLY A 11 10.72 -1.34 -12.54
C GLY A 11 11.40 -2.56 -11.95
N THR A 12 12.51 -2.35 -11.25
CA THR A 12 13.08 -3.38 -10.40
C THR A 12 12.27 -3.45 -9.12
N LEU A 13 11.88 -4.67 -8.71
CA LEU A 13 11.29 -4.88 -7.40
C LEU A 13 12.25 -4.37 -6.33
N ALA A 14 11.83 -3.36 -5.57
CA ALA A 14 12.59 -2.84 -4.44
C ALA A 14 11.91 -3.25 -3.13
N PHE A 15 12.66 -3.96 -2.30
CA PHE A 15 12.20 -4.51 -1.03
C PHE A 15 12.65 -3.62 0.12
N ARG A 16 11.80 -3.54 1.15
CA ARG A 16 12.23 -3.08 2.47
C ARG A 16 12.59 -4.31 3.30
N ASP A 17 13.85 -4.40 3.73
CA ASP A 17 14.35 -5.56 4.50
C ASP A 17 13.68 -5.74 5.87
N SER A 18 13.10 -4.67 6.44
CA SER A 18 12.45 -4.68 7.75
C SER A 18 10.93 -4.53 7.64
N SER A 19 10.18 -5.23 8.48
CA SER A 19 8.77 -4.92 8.71
C SER A 19 8.63 -3.56 9.42
N LEU A 20 7.66 -2.77 8.98
CA LEU A 20 7.22 -1.55 9.65
C LEU A 20 6.10 -1.91 10.63
N THR A 21 6.25 -1.54 11.90
CA THR A 21 5.15 -1.71 12.88
C THR A 21 4.30 -0.44 12.95
N VAL A 22 2.99 -0.63 12.87
CA VAL A 22 1.97 0.40 13.04
C VAL A 22 1.57 0.43 14.52
N THR A 23 1.77 1.56 15.17
CA THR A 23 1.58 1.72 16.63
C THR A 23 0.59 2.83 17.00
N ILE A 24 0.10 3.56 15.99
CA ILE A 24 -0.91 4.61 16.13
C ILE A 24 -1.91 4.52 14.98
N ASP A 25 -3.06 5.16 15.15
CA ASP A 25 -4.00 5.38 14.06
C ASP A 25 -3.48 6.42 13.07
N ASP A 26 -3.95 6.30 11.84
CA ASP A 26 -3.65 7.13 10.69
C ASP A 26 -2.15 7.25 10.42
N GLN A 27 -1.41 6.17 10.68
CA GLN A 27 0.03 6.16 10.52
C GLN A 27 0.38 6.27 9.04
N LEU A 28 1.09 7.34 8.69
CA LEU A 28 1.61 7.53 7.34
C LEU A 28 2.74 6.55 7.05
N VAL A 29 2.54 5.70 6.05
CA VAL A 29 3.52 4.77 5.50
C VAL A 29 4.07 5.37 4.21
N ASN A 30 5.33 5.81 4.28
CA ASN A 30 6.02 6.36 3.11
C ASN A 30 6.43 5.22 2.16
N VAL A 31 5.84 5.21 0.97
CA VAL A 31 6.06 4.21 -0.08
C VAL A 31 7.42 4.39 -0.76
N GLY A 32 7.83 5.65 -1.02
CA GLY A 32 9.09 5.95 -1.70
C GLY A 32 9.30 5.16 -3.00
N TYR A 33 10.48 4.54 -3.13
CA TYR A 33 10.86 3.70 -4.29
C TYR A 33 10.52 2.22 -4.10
N PHE A 34 9.86 1.85 -2.99
CA PHE A 34 9.60 0.45 -2.70
C PHE A 34 8.43 -0.08 -3.52
N SER A 35 8.56 -1.34 -3.93
CA SER A 35 7.48 -2.12 -4.55
C SER A 35 6.90 -3.15 -3.59
N TYR A 36 7.59 -3.45 -2.48
CA TYR A 36 7.13 -4.40 -1.48
C TYR A 36 7.38 -3.86 -0.07
N LEU A 37 6.30 -3.74 0.71
CA LEU A 37 6.34 -3.33 2.11
C LEU A 37 5.71 -4.40 2.98
N ARG A 38 6.43 -4.72 4.05
CA ARG A 38 5.99 -5.62 5.11
C ARG A 38 5.51 -4.77 6.27
N ILE A 39 4.28 -4.97 6.71
CA ILE A 39 3.64 -4.16 7.75
C ILE A 39 3.15 -5.08 8.85
N SER A 40 3.39 -4.71 10.09
CA SER A 40 2.82 -5.34 11.28
C SER A 40 2.07 -4.30 12.11
N ALA A 41 1.27 -4.76 13.07
CA ALA A 41 0.66 -3.90 14.08
C ALA A 41 0.94 -4.43 15.48
N ASP A 42 0.91 -3.54 16.48
CA ASP A 42 1.04 -3.87 17.90
C ASP A 42 -0.29 -4.30 18.56
N VAL A 43 -1.35 -4.44 17.76
CA VAL A 43 -2.69 -4.88 18.19
C VAL A 43 -3.25 -5.92 17.20
N PHE A 44 -4.38 -6.52 17.55
CA PHE A 44 -5.06 -7.56 16.76
C PHE A 44 -6.46 -7.15 16.26
N VAL A 45 -6.85 -5.89 16.46
CA VAL A 45 -8.12 -5.35 15.96
C VAL A 45 -7.79 -4.36 14.82
N PRO A 46 -8.13 -4.65 13.55
CA PRO A 46 -7.75 -3.81 12.41
C PRO A 46 -8.15 -2.34 12.54
N SER A 47 -9.34 -2.06 13.09
CA SER A 47 -9.85 -0.69 13.25
C SER A 47 -9.08 0.13 14.27
N ASP A 48 -8.27 -0.51 15.12
CA ASP A 48 -7.47 0.15 16.13
C ASP A 48 -6.06 0.49 15.59
N ARG A 49 -5.77 0.22 14.30
CA ARG A 49 -4.57 0.69 13.58
C ARG A 49 -4.87 0.94 12.11
N THR A 50 -5.07 2.20 11.75
CA THR A 50 -5.22 2.61 10.35
C THR A 50 -3.90 3.04 9.71
N VAL A 51 -3.73 2.67 8.45
CA VAL A 51 -2.58 3.00 7.61
C VAL A 51 -3.01 3.99 6.52
N LEU A 52 -2.23 5.06 6.36
CA LEU A 52 -2.30 5.97 5.23
C LEU A 52 -1.06 5.77 4.36
N LEU A 53 -1.23 5.57 3.06
CA LEU A 53 -0.09 5.48 2.14
C LEU A 53 0.29 6.87 1.65
N SER A 54 1.59 7.13 1.48
CA SER A 54 2.03 8.26 0.66
C SER A 54 1.73 8.00 -0.82
N ASP A 55 1.72 9.07 -1.62
CA ASP A 55 1.58 9.00 -3.07
C ASP A 55 2.68 8.15 -3.71
N GLY A 56 2.33 7.55 -4.85
CA GLY A 56 3.32 6.93 -5.74
C GLY A 56 4.19 8.00 -6.41
N ILE A 57 5.46 7.66 -6.64
CA ILE A 57 6.43 8.58 -7.25
C ILE A 57 6.32 8.64 -8.78
N LYS A 58 5.66 7.65 -9.40
CA LYS A 58 5.47 7.59 -10.85
C LYS A 58 4.26 6.75 -11.23
N MET A 59 3.50 7.22 -12.22
CA MET A 59 2.39 6.44 -12.80
C MET A 59 2.89 5.06 -13.26
N GLY A 60 2.12 4.03 -12.93
CA GLY A 60 2.45 2.62 -13.16
C GLY A 60 3.25 1.97 -12.03
N GLN A 61 3.62 2.69 -10.97
CA GLN A 61 4.27 2.08 -9.82
C GLN A 61 3.34 1.02 -9.20
N ILE A 62 3.89 -0.18 -9.02
CA ILE A 62 3.21 -1.29 -8.36
C ILE A 62 3.71 -1.36 -6.92
N LEU A 63 2.77 -1.53 -5.99
CA LEU A 63 3.03 -1.71 -4.57
C LEU A 63 2.35 -2.99 -4.10
N TYR A 64 3.11 -3.84 -3.42
CA TYR A 64 2.65 -5.00 -2.71
C TYR A 64 2.76 -4.70 -1.21
N LEU A 65 1.68 -4.91 -0.46
CA LEU A 65 1.70 -4.88 1.00
C LEU A 65 1.45 -6.29 1.52
N GLU A 66 2.20 -6.68 2.54
CA GLU A 66 2.04 -7.92 3.30
C GLU A 66 1.82 -7.58 4.77
N CYS A 67 0.80 -8.16 5.39
CA CYS A 67 0.67 -8.12 6.84
C CYS A 67 1.47 -9.26 7.47
N THR A 68 2.51 -8.91 8.23
CA THR A 68 3.44 -9.88 8.84
C THR A 68 3.15 -10.18 10.31
N GLY A 69 2.10 -9.61 10.89
CA GLY A 69 1.73 -9.82 12.29
C GLY A 69 0.81 -8.73 12.84
N GLY A 70 0.03 -9.09 13.85
CA GLY A 70 -1.05 -8.23 14.35
C GLY A 70 -2.14 -8.04 13.31
N ALA A 71 -2.89 -6.94 13.43
CA ALA A 71 -3.92 -6.56 12.47
C ALA A 71 -3.97 -5.04 12.29
N TRP A 72 -4.18 -4.58 11.06
CA TRP A 72 -4.28 -3.17 10.69
C TRP A 72 -5.24 -2.99 9.53
N GLN A 73 -5.58 -1.74 9.23
CA GLN A 73 -6.56 -1.41 8.22
C GLN A 73 -5.97 -0.41 7.21
N LEU A 74 -6.08 -0.72 5.92
CA LEU A 74 -5.86 0.25 4.86
C LEU A 74 -7.16 1.02 4.64
N PHE A 75 -7.18 2.29 5.04
CA PHE A 75 -8.37 3.12 4.94
C PHE A 75 -8.61 3.53 3.49
N ASP A 76 -9.80 3.26 2.95
CA ASP A 76 -10.17 3.65 1.58
C ASP A 76 -10.64 5.09 1.58
N ASN A 77 -9.71 6.03 1.30
CA ASN A 77 -10.02 7.45 1.35
C ASN A 77 -9.20 8.26 0.34
N GLN A 78 -9.81 8.51 -0.82
CA GLN A 78 -9.20 9.29 -1.89
C GLN A 78 -8.81 10.72 -1.49
N THR A 79 -9.39 11.30 -0.44
CA THR A 79 -9.05 12.65 0.02
C THR A 79 -7.85 12.66 0.98
N LEU A 80 -7.66 11.60 1.76
CA LEU A 80 -6.64 11.56 2.81
C LEU A 80 -5.36 10.82 2.39
N ASN A 81 -5.47 9.71 1.66
CA ASN A 81 -4.33 8.86 1.31
C ASN A 81 -4.32 8.42 -0.17
N HIS A 82 -5.23 8.98 -0.97
CA HIS A 82 -5.36 8.68 -2.39
C HIS A 82 -5.49 7.19 -2.68
N VAL A 83 -6.05 6.40 -1.76
CA VAL A 83 -6.37 4.99 -1.98
C VAL A 83 -7.80 4.87 -2.50
N ASN A 84 -7.99 3.97 -3.47
CA ASN A 84 -9.27 3.59 -4.02
C ASN A 84 -9.31 2.06 -4.13
N THR A 85 -9.75 1.43 -3.05
CA THR A 85 -9.99 -0.02 -2.95
C THR A 85 -11.48 -0.31 -3.11
N SER A 86 -11.94 -1.56 -2.96
CA SER A 86 -13.38 -1.86 -3.00
C SER A 86 -14.11 -1.50 -1.69
N GLY A 87 -13.63 -0.48 -0.98
CA GLY A 87 -13.86 -0.24 0.44
C GLY A 87 -12.63 -0.50 1.29
N THR A 88 -12.67 -0.02 2.52
CA THR A 88 -11.61 -0.16 3.51
C THR A 88 -11.20 -1.62 3.72
N ARG A 89 -9.88 -1.90 3.67
CA ARG A 89 -9.33 -3.25 3.77
C ARG A 89 -8.80 -3.53 5.16
N ASN A 90 -9.30 -4.58 5.79
CA ASN A 90 -8.75 -5.12 7.02
C ASN A 90 -7.69 -6.16 6.67
N PHE A 91 -6.54 -6.09 7.32
CA PHE A 91 -5.46 -7.05 7.21
C PHE A 91 -5.31 -7.80 8.52
N ALA A 92 -5.31 -9.12 8.44
CA ALA A 92 -4.77 -10.04 9.43
C ALA A 92 -3.42 -10.58 8.95
N GLU A 93 -2.69 -11.27 9.84
CA GLU A 93 -1.41 -11.88 9.50
C GLU A 93 -1.53 -12.84 8.31
N GLY A 94 -0.69 -12.63 7.29
CA GLY A 94 -0.69 -13.39 6.04
C GLY A 94 -1.44 -12.72 4.88
N ASP A 95 -2.28 -11.72 5.16
CA ASP A 95 -3.03 -11.02 4.11
C ASP A 95 -2.12 -10.17 3.23
N THR A 96 -2.47 -10.06 1.95
CA THR A 96 -1.71 -9.28 0.97
C THR A 96 -2.61 -8.46 0.04
N ILE A 97 -2.08 -7.33 -0.43
CA ILE A 97 -2.73 -6.51 -1.46
C ILE A 97 -1.71 -6.07 -2.50
N GLN A 98 -2.16 -5.98 -3.75
CA GLN A 98 -1.44 -5.34 -4.84
C GLN A 98 -2.17 -4.07 -5.27
N LEU A 99 -1.45 -2.96 -5.30
CA LEU A 99 -1.91 -1.65 -5.72
C LEU A 99 -1.11 -1.16 -6.93
N ILE A 100 -1.72 -0.33 -7.78
CA ILE A 100 -1.05 0.39 -8.87
C ILE A 100 -1.34 1.89 -8.78
N TRP A 101 -0.30 2.72 -8.84
CA TRP A 101 -0.45 4.16 -8.88
C TRP A 101 -0.80 4.65 -10.28
N ASN A 102 -1.95 5.30 -10.47
CA ASN A 102 -2.36 5.84 -11.77
C ASN A 102 -1.89 7.28 -12.04
N GLY A 103 -1.12 7.88 -11.11
CA GLY A 103 -0.70 9.28 -11.17
C GLY A 103 -1.41 10.19 -10.17
N THR A 104 -2.57 9.78 -9.68
CA THR A 104 -3.36 10.51 -8.67
C THR A 104 -3.87 9.64 -7.54
N THR A 105 -3.93 8.32 -7.75
CA THR A 105 -4.64 7.39 -6.87
C THR A 105 -4.00 6.01 -6.94
N TRP A 106 -3.89 5.35 -5.79
CA TRP A 106 -3.60 3.92 -5.65
C TRP A 106 -4.87 3.13 -5.95
N LEU A 107 -4.82 2.35 -7.02
CA LEU A 107 -5.90 1.47 -7.43
C LEU A 107 -5.62 0.06 -6.96
N GLU A 108 -6.59 -0.58 -6.34
CA GLU A 108 -6.51 -2.00 -6.03
C GLU A 108 -6.53 -2.85 -7.31
N ASN A 109 -5.55 -3.74 -7.43
CA ASN A 109 -5.50 -4.75 -8.48
C ASN A 109 -5.87 -6.15 -7.95
N HIS A 110 -5.47 -6.46 -6.72
CA HIS A 110 -5.73 -7.75 -6.09
C HIS A 110 -5.67 -7.64 -4.56
N PHE A 111 -6.54 -8.36 -3.87
CA PHE A 111 -6.49 -8.57 -2.42
C PHE A 111 -6.61 -10.07 -2.14
N SER A 112 -5.75 -10.61 -1.27
CA SER A 112 -5.84 -11.98 -0.76
C SER A 112 -6.10 -11.92 0.74
N ASP A 113 -7.23 -12.47 1.16
CA ASP A 113 -7.35 -13.00 2.51
C ASP A 113 -6.79 -14.43 2.52
N ASN A 114 -6.06 -14.79 3.57
CA ASN A 114 -5.53 -16.15 3.75
C ASN A 114 -6.59 -17.09 4.34
#